data_AF-A0AAU4AFP4-F1
#
_entry.id   AF-A0AAU4AFP4-F1
#
_cell.length_a   1.000
_cell.length_b   1.000
_cell.length_c   1.000
_cell.angle_alpha   90.00
_cell.angle_beta   90.00
_cell.angle_gamma   90.00
#
_symmetry.space_group_name_H-M   'P 1'
#
loop_
_entity.id
_entity.type
_entity.pdbx_description
1 polymer ?
#
loop_
_entity_poly.entity_id
_entity_poly.type
_entity_poly.pdbx_seq_one_letter_code
_entity_poly.pdbx_strand_id
1 'polypeptide(L)'
;MCWSATADLTAGTAITAVGIACLVRTRRARDLPVAALPLILGTHQLIEAAVWRSGGGCGPATTAWAAIALPLLPVWVSLGVLLAAPPAARPRLRWPAAVGLATGAHLSYCLATRPVSAEIRGHILGYGVNVPWMPLVLAGYLFATLGSLLISGDRGLRRLGALLAAGALVCSALWRLEFASTWCAFAAAASTLILARTRDRGFSLCTRGPGPEEAGPVTPARTANRPTWRR
;
A
#
# COMPACT_ATOMS: atom_id res chain seq x y z
N MET A 1 13.96 4.70 -8.52
CA MET A 1 15.20 4.81 -9.31
C MET A 1 15.56 3.45 -9.85
N CYS A 2 14.96 3.03 -10.97
CA CYS A 2 15.65 2.03 -11.79
C CYS A 2 16.77 2.72 -12.61
N TRP A 3 17.70 1.90 -13.10
CA TRP A 3 18.92 2.30 -13.81
C TRP A 3 18.68 2.83 -15.24
N SER A 4 17.49 2.59 -15.80
CA SER A 4 17.13 3.05 -17.15
C SER A 4 15.62 3.17 -17.32
N ALA A 5 15.21 4.02 -18.27
CA ALA A 5 13.82 4.15 -18.68
C ALA A 5 13.18 2.80 -19.06
N THR A 6 13.94 1.91 -19.72
CA THR A 6 13.45 0.58 -20.12
C THR A 6 13.19 -0.32 -18.91
N ALA A 7 14.07 -0.28 -17.90
CA ALA A 7 13.86 -1.03 -16.66
C ALA A 7 12.64 -0.50 -15.89
N ASP A 8 12.50 0.82 -15.79
CA ASP A 8 11.34 1.49 -15.17
C ASP A 8 10.04 1.12 -15.89
N LEU A 9 10.03 1.14 -17.24
CA LEU A 9 8.88 0.73 -18.05
C LEU A 9 8.52 -0.74 -17.82
N THR A 10 9.50 -1.64 -17.92
CA THR A 10 9.26 -3.09 -17.82
C THR A 10 8.74 -3.47 -16.43
N ALA A 11 9.43 -3.01 -15.38
CA ALA A 11 9.02 -3.26 -14.01
C ALA A 11 7.68 -2.57 -13.71
N GLY A 12 7.50 -1.32 -14.15
CA GLY A 12 6.28 -0.54 -13.96
C GLY A 12 5.06 -1.20 -14.58
N THR A 13 5.15 -1.67 -15.83
CA THR A 13 4.06 -2.39 -16.50
C THR A 13 3.71 -3.69 -15.78
N ALA A 14 4.72 -4.50 -15.41
CA ALA A 14 4.49 -5.77 -14.70
C ALA A 14 3.83 -5.55 -13.33
N ILE A 15 4.34 -4.59 -12.54
CA ILE A 15 3.82 -4.25 -11.22
C ILE A 15 2.40 -3.66 -11.31
N THR A 16 2.14 -2.80 -12.30
CA THR A 16 0.81 -2.26 -12.58
C THR A 16 -0.19 -3.36 -12.91
N ALA A 17 0.18 -4.34 -13.75
CA ALA A 17 -0.68 -5.48 -14.06
C ALA A 17 -1.00 -6.31 -12.81
N VAL A 18 -0.01 -6.55 -11.94
CA VAL A 18 -0.22 -7.20 -10.65
C VAL A 18 -1.17 -6.38 -9.76
N GLY A 19 -1.03 -5.05 -9.74
CA GLY A 19 -1.94 -4.15 -9.02
C GLY A 19 -3.39 -4.22 -9.49
N ILE A 20 -3.61 -4.22 -10.80
CA ILE A 20 -4.94 -4.40 -11.37
C ILE A 20 -5.51 -5.76 -10.95
N ALA A 21 -4.72 -6.83 -11.02
CA ALA A 21 -5.14 -8.16 -10.57
C ALA A 21 -5.47 -8.21 -9.07
N CYS A 22 -4.70 -7.52 -8.22
CA CYS A 22 -4.99 -7.38 -6.79
C CYS A 22 -6.32 -6.66 -6.55
N LEU A 23 -6.60 -5.58 -7.28
CA LEU A 23 -7.85 -4.83 -7.15
C LEU A 23 -9.07 -5.63 -7.59
N VAL A 24 -9.01 -6.25 -8.78
CA VAL A 24 -10.11 -7.08 -9.31
C VAL A 24 -10.45 -8.25 -8.38
N ARG A 25 -9.46 -8.80 -7.68
CA ARG A 25 -9.65 -9.96 -6.79
C ARG A 25 -10.01 -9.58 -5.36
N THR A 26 -9.85 -8.32 -4.98
CA THR A 26 -10.15 -7.87 -3.62
C THR A 26 -11.66 -7.72 -3.45
N ARG A 27 -12.24 -8.56 -2.58
CA ARG A 27 -13.69 -8.57 -2.31
C ARG A 27 -14.11 -7.63 -1.18
N ARG A 28 -13.18 -7.23 -0.32
CA ARG A 28 -13.48 -6.39 0.85
C ARG A 28 -13.04 -4.96 0.58
N ALA A 29 -13.99 -4.02 0.61
CA ALA A 29 -13.71 -2.60 0.37
C ALA A 29 -12.59 -2.05 1.28
N ARG A 30 -12.55 -2.49 2.54
CA ARG A 30 -11.50 -2.09 3.50
C ARG A 30 -10.08 -2.55 3.15
N ASP A 31 -9.94 -3.58 2.32
CA ASP A 31 -8.64 -4.09 1.87
C ASP A 31 -8.17 -3.42 0.56
N LEU A 32 -9.05 -2.67 -0.12
CA LEU A 32 -8.76 -2.03 -1.41
C LEU A 32 -7.54 -1.08 -1.37
N PRO A 33 -7.36 -0.21 -0.36
CA PRO A 33 -6.22 0.70 -0.35
C PRO A 33 -4.88 -0.05 -0.33
N VAL A 34 -4.80 -1.17 0.41
CA VAL A 34 -3.61 -2.03 0.45
C VAL A 34 -3.44 -2.77 -0.88
N ALA A 35 -4.53 -3.26 -1.46
CA ALA A 35 -4.51 -3.92 -2.77
C ALA A 35 -4.14 -2.97 -3.92
N ALA A 36 -4.34 -1.66 -3.76
CA ALA A 36 -3.96 -0.62 -4.71
C ALA A 36 -2.46 -0.28 -4.67
N LEU A 37 -1.72 -0.65 -3.61
CA LEU A 37 -0.31 -0.30 -3.46
C LEU A 37 0.56 -0.72 -4.66
N PRO A 38 0.43 -1.95 -5.22
CA PRO A 38 1.18 -2.31 -6.41
C PRO A 38 0.83 -1.44 -7.61
N LEU A 39 -0.45 -1.06 -7.78
CA LEU A 39 -0.85 -0.17 -8.87
C LEU A 39 -0.18 1.21 -8.75
N ILE A 40 -0.15 1.77 -7.53
CA ILE A 40 0.52 3.05 -7.24
C ILE A 40 2.02 2.95 -7.52
N LEU A 41 2.68 1.90 -7.03
CA LEU A 41 4.11 1.68 -7.24
C LEU A 41 4.45 1.45 -8.73
N GLY A 42 3.64 0.70 -9.45
CA GLY A 42 3.82 0.48 -10.88
C GLY A 42 3.65 1.78 -11.67
N THR A 43 2.63 2.57 -11.34
CA THR A 43 2.39 3.90 -11.93
C THR A 43 3.56 4.85 -11.65
N HIS A 44 4.10 4.80 -10.43
CA HIS A 44 5.28 5.58 -10.05
C HIS A 44 6.51 5.26 -10.93
N GLN A 45 6.77 3.98 -11.21
CA GLN A 45 7.87 3.59 -12.12
C GLN A 45 7.60 4.02 -13.57
N LEU A 46 6.36 3.92 -14.05
CA LEU A 46 6.01 4.42 -15.39
C LEU A 46 6.21 5.94 -15.51
N ILE A 47 5.92 6.70 -14.46
CA ILE A 47 6.20 8.14 -14.41
C ILE A 47 7.71 8.39 -14.36
N GLU A 48 8.48 7.61 -13.61
CA GLU A 48 9.96 7.70 -13.58
C GLU A 48 10.55 7.53 -14.99
N ALA A 49 10.05 6.56 -15.77
CA ALA A 49 10.43 6.41 -17.17
C ALA A 49 10.08 7.63 -18.05
N ALA A 50 8.96 8.31 -17.77
CA ALA A 50 8.60 9.54 -18.47
C ALA A 50 9.54 10.70 -18.11
N VAL A 51 10.00 10.79 -16.85
CA VAL A 51 11.00 11.77 -16.41
C VAL A 51 12.35 11.52 -17.10
N TRP A 52 12.76 10.26 -17.24
CA TRP A 52 13.94 9.91 -18.05
C TRP A 52 13.80 10.39 -19.49
N ARG A 53 12.64 10.16 -20.11
CA ARG A 53 12.37 10.58 -21.50
C ARG A 53 12.36 12.10 -21.67
N SER A 54 12.00 12.87 -20.65
CA SER A 54 12.05 14.33 -20.69
C SER A 54 13.45 14.91 -20.43
N GLY A 55 14.45 14.06 -20.15
CA GLY A 55 15.79 14.50 -19.76
C GLY A 55 15.88 15.03 -18.33
N GLY A 56 14.92 14.69 -17.47
CA GLY A 56 14.80 15.26 -16.12
C GLY A 56 14.18 16.65 -16.13
N GLY A 57 14.63 17.51 -15.20
CA GLY A 57 14.21 18.89 -15.05
C GLY A 57 12.98 19.11 -14.17
N CYS A 58 12.45 20.33 -14.24
CA CYS A 58 11.26 20.77 -13.52
C CYS A 58 10.06 20.67 -14.45
N GLY A 59 9.32 19.57 -14.42
CA GLY A 59 8.19 19.33 -15.32
C GLY A 59 7.06 18.53 -14.67
N PRO A 60 5.91 18.39 -15.35
CA PRO A 60 4.73 17.70 -14.80
C PRO A 60 5.02 16.26 -14.36
N ALA A 61 5.86 15.53 -15.10
CA ALA A 61 6.27 14.17 -14.73
C ALA A 61 7.09 14.14 -13.44
N THR A 62 8.03 15.08 -13.28
CA THR A 62 8.84 15.23 -12.06
C THR A 62 7.96 15.55 -10.85
N THR A 63 7.01 16.48 -11.01
CA THR A 63 6.07 16.84 -9.95
C THR A 63 5.13 15.68 -9.59
N ALA A 64 4.63 14.96 -10.59
CA ALA A 64 3.78 13.78 -10.36
C ALA A 64 4.52 12.65 -9.65
N TRP A 65 5.78 12.39 -10.03
CA TRP A 65 6.65 11.45 -9.35
C TRP A 65 6.82 11.86 -7.87
N ALA A 66 7.19 13.12 -7.62
CA ALA A 66 7.40 13.64 -6.27
C ALA A 66 6.10 13.60 -5.44
N ALA A 67 4.95 13.90 -6.02
CA ALA A 67 3.66 13.83 -5.35
C ALA A 67 3.31 12.41 -4.89
N ILE A 68 3.64 11.40 -5.69
CA ILE A 68 3.42 9.99 -5.31
C ILE A 68 4.41 9.55 -4.23
N ALA A 69 5.70 9.85 -4.41
CA ALA A 69 6.76 9.42 -3.50
C ALA A 69 6.67 10.09 -2.11
N LEU A 70 6.40 11.40 -2.09
CA LEU A 70 6.52 12.23 -0.89
C LEU A 70 5.20 12.26 -0.10
N PRO A 71 4.16 13.02 -0.47
CA PRO A 71 2.97 13.13 0.36
C PRO A 71 2.02 11.92 0.26
N LEU A 72 1.84 11.33 -0.92
CA LEU A 72 0.81 10.30 -1.13
C LEU A 72 1.13 9.01 -0.35
N LEU A 73 2.35 8.49 -0.47
CA LEU A 73 2.71 7.21 0.12
C LEU A 73 2.52 7.10 1.65
N PRO A 74 2.99 8.05 2.50
CA PRO A 74 2.82 7.95 3.95
C PRO A 74 1.35 8.02 4.36
N VAL A 75 0.53 8.79 3.65
CA VAL A 75 -0.91 8.86 3.88
C VAL A 75 -1.60 7.57 3.44
N TRP A 76 -1.32 7.12 2.21
CA TRP A 76 -1.99 5.97 1.61
C TRP A 76 -1.70 4.66 2.35
N VAL A 77 -0.43 4.42 2.70
CA VAL A 77 -0.02 3.21 3.42
C VAL A 77 -0.62 3.20 4.82
N SER A 78 -0.46 4.28 5.59
CA SER A 78 -0.91 4.32 6.99
C SER A 78 -2.44 4.21 7.12
N LEU A 79 -3.19 4.92 6.29
CA LEU A 79 -4.65 4.83 6.25
C LEU A 79 -5.11 3.47 5.69
N GLY A 80 -4.48 2.98 4.64
CA GLY A 80 -4.82 1.68 4.06
C GLY A 80 -4.64 0.54 5.07
N VAL A 81 -3.57 0.56 5.85
CA VAL A 81 -3.35 -0.40 6.93
C VAL A 81 -4.37 -0.25 8.05
N LEU A 82 -4.69 0.97 8.48
CA LEU A 82 -5.73 1.23 9.48
C LEU A 82 -7.10 0.68 9.05
N LEU A 83 -7.47 0.86 7.78
CA LEU A 83 -8.74 0.37 7.22
C LEU A 83 -8.78 -1.16 7.13
N ALA A 84 -7.70 -1.77 6.62
CA ALA A 84 -7.58 -3.21 6.43
C ALA A 84 -7.43 -4.01 7.74
N ALA A 85 -7.01 -3.34 8.82
CA ALA A 85 -6.76 -3.96 10.11
C ALA A 85 -8.03 -4.40 10.85
N PRO A 86 -7.95 -5.49 11.64
CA PRO A 86 -9.05 -5.92 12.50
C PRO A 86 -9.36 -4.87 13.58
N PRO A 87 -10.60 -4.80 14.10
CA PRO A 87 -11.01 -3.77 15.05
C PRO A 87 -10.09 -3.63 16.27
N ALA A 88 -9.58 -4.75 16.81
CA ALA A 88 -8.68 -4.77 17.96
C ALA A 88 -7.32 -4.06 17.73
N ALA A 89 -6.85 -3.98 16.48
CA ALA A 89 -5.58 -3.33 16.15
C ALA A 89 -5.73 -1.83 15.82
N ARG A 90 -6.95 -1.36 15.52
CA ARG A 90 -7.21 0.01 15.05
C ARG A 90 -6.76 1.12 16.03
N PRO A 91 -6.95 1.01 17.36
CA PRO A 91 -6.52 2.07 18.28
C PRO A 91 -5.02 2.38 18.18
N ARG A 92 -4.19 1.35 18.01
CA ARG A 92 -2.73 1.49 17.88
C ARG A 92 -2.33 2.09 16.53
N LEU A 93 -3.10 1.83 15.48
CA LEU A 93 -2.84 2.30 14.12
C LEU A 93 -3.30 3.74 13.86
N ARG A 94 -4.11 4.33 14.75
CA ARG A 94 -4.48 5.76 14.67
C ARG A 94 -3.26 6.67 14.79
N TRP A 95 -2.25 6.28 15.57
CA TRP A 95 -1.01 7.05 15.73
C TRP A 95 -0.20 7.13 14.43
N PRO A 96 0.21 6.01 13.79
CA PRO A 96 0.84 6.04 12.46
C PRO A 96 0.01 6.79 11.41
N ALA A 97 -1.33 6.65 11.42
CA ALA A 97 -2.21 7.34 10.49
C ALA A 97 -2.19 8.87 10.69
N ALA A 98 -2.27 9.35 11.93
CA ALA A 98 -2.19 10.77 12.25
C ALA A 98 -0.83 11.35 11.86
N VAL A 99 0.26 10.65 12.18
CA VAL A 99 1.62 11.04 11.76
C VAL A 99 1.76 11.02 10.24
N GLY A 100 1.17 10.04 9.56
CA GLY A 100 1.16 9.96 8.10
C GLY A 100 0.43 11.13 7.45
N LEU A 101 -0.72 11.52 7.98
CA LEU A 101 -1.47 12.71 7.55
C LEU A 101 -0.68 14.00 7.77
N ALA A 102 -0.09 14.18 8.96
CA ALA A 102 0.73 15.36 9.26
C ALA A 102 1.96 15.46 8.35
N THR A 103 2.66 14.33 8.17
CA THR A 103 3.83 14.22 7.27
C THR A 103 3.42 14.49 5.82
N GLY A 104 2.33 13.89 5.35
CA GLY A 104 1.81 14.10 4.00
C GLY A 104 1.36 15.54 3.75
N ALA A 105 0.73 16.19 4.72
CA ALA A 105 0.35 17.60 4.63
C ALA A 105 1.59 18.51 4.53
N HIS A 106 2.60 18.26 5.38
CA HIS A 106 3.85 19.02 5.34
C HIS A 106 4.61 18.84 4.01
N LEU A 107 4.71 17.62 3.52
CA LEU A 107 5.35 17.32 2.23
C LEU A 107 4.57 17.92 1.05
N SER A 108 3.23 17.90 1.10
CA SER A 108 2.38 18.56 0.10
C SER A 108 2.61 20.06 0.09
N TYR A 109 2.71 20.69 1.27
CA TYR A 109 3.03 22.11 1.39
C TYR A 109 4.42 22.44 0.81
N CYS A 110 5.43 21.62 1.11
CA CYS A 110 6.76 21.79 0.53
C CYS A 110 6.73 21.67 -1.00
N LEU A 111 6.00 20.68 -1.53
CA LEU A 111 5.84 20.46 -2.96
C LEU A 111 5.10 21.61 -3.67
N ALA A 112 4.14 22.24 -2.99
CA ALA A 112 3.37 23.35 -3.53
C ALA A 112 4.12 24.70 -3.50
N THR A 113 5.08 24.86 -2.58
CA THR A 113 5.76 26.15 -2.34
C THR A 113 7.21 26.18 -2.82
N ARG A 114 7.77 25.04 -3.23
CA ARG A 114 9.20 24.92 -3.54
C ARG A 114 9.40 24.21 -4.87
N PRO A 115 10.43 24.59 -5.64
CA PRO A 115 10.72 23.92 -6.90
C PRO A 115 11.11 22.46 -6.64
N VAL A 116 10.67 21.61 -7.56
CA VAL A 116 11.11 20.22 -7.66
C VAL A 116 11.87 20.04 -8.94
N SER A 117 13.11 19.57 -8.82
CA SER A 117 13.94 19.23 -9.96
C SER A 117 14.27 17.74 -9.94
N ALA A 118 14.33 17.15 -11.13
CA ALA A 118 14.99 15.87 -11.35
C ALA A 118 16.30 16.12 -12.09
N GLU A 119 17.39 15.54 -11.60
CA GLU A 119 18.71 15.61 -12.21
C GLU A 119 19.18 14.22 -12.60
N ILE A 120 19.55 14.03 -13.86
CA ILE A 120 20.17 12.79 -14.32
C ILE A 120 21.65 12.84 -13.92
N ARG A 121 22.05 11.95 -13.01
CA ARG A 121 23.43 11.78 -12.54
C ARG A 121 23.94 10.42 -13.00
N GLY A 122 24.50 10.38 -14.20
CA GLY A 122 24.90 9.14 -14.86
C GLY A 122 23.68 8.26 -15.18
N HIS A 123 23.56 7.12 -14.51
CA HIS A 123 22.44 6.18 -14.68
C HIS A 123 21.39 6.25 -13.55
N ILE A 124 21.40 7.31 -12.76
CA ILE A 124 20.49 7.51 -11.63
C ILE A 124 19.79 8.86 -11.79
N LEU A 125 18.53 8.92 -11.40
CA LEU A 125 17.72 10.13 -11.44
C LEU A 125 17.58 10.70 -10.02
N GLY A 126 18.36 11.71 -9.67
CA GLY A 126 18.26 12.37 -8.36
C GLY A 126 17.09 13.35 -8.33
N TYR A 127 16.32 13.38 -7.24
CA TYR A 127 15.24 14.34 -7.04
C TYR A 127 15.59 15.34 -5.95
N GLY A 128 15.49 16.63 -6.27
CA GLY A 128 15.71 17.72 -5.34
C GLY A 128 14.39 18.34 -4.90
N VAL A 129 14.06 18.19 -3.62
CA VAL A 129 13.03 19.00 -2.93
C VAL A 129 13.62 19.48 -1.63
N ASN A 130 13.65 20.80 -1.43
CA ASN A 130 14.07 21.36 -0.15
C ASN A 130 12.96 21.09 0.88
N VAL A 131 13.18 20.17 1.81
CA VAL A 131 12.25 19.88 2.91
C VAL A 131 12.92 20.27 4.23
N PRO A 132 12.37 21.24 5.00
CA PRO A 132 12.90 21.60 6.29
C PRO A 132 12.77 20.44 7.28
N TRP A 133 13.62 20.40 8.30
CA TRP A 133 13.53 19.39 9.36
C TRP A 133 13.55 17.95 8.82
N MET A 134 14.33 17.71 7.76
CA MET A 134 14.38 16.42 7.05
C MET A 134 14.47 15.19 7.97
N PRO A 135 15.30 15.16 9.04
CA PRO A 135 15.35 13.99 9.92
C PRO A 135 14.01 13.70 10.62
N LEU A 136 13.29 14.74 11.05
CA LEU A 136 12.00 14.61 11.69
C LEU A 136 10.92 14.17 10.68
N VAL A 137 10.91 14.76 9.50
CA VAL A 137 9.98 14.40 8.42
C VAL A 137 10.21 12.95 7.97
N LEU A 138 11.47 12.54 7.84
CA LEU A 138 11.85 11.16 7.53
C LEU A 138 11.41 10.20 8.63
N ALA A 139 11.63 10.53 9.91
CA ALA A 139 11.17 9.71 11.03
C ALA A 139 9.64 9.55 11.02
N GLY A 140 8.90 10.64 10.79
CA GLY A 140 7.44 10.62 10.64
C GLY A 140 7.00 9.76 9.46
N TYR A 141 7.67 9.89 8.32
CA TYR A 141 7.40 9.10 7.11
C TYR A 141 7.60 7.60 7.36
N LEU A 142 8.73 7.20 7.93
CA LEU A 142 9.05 5.80 8.22
C LEU A 142 8.10 5.23 9.27
N PHE A 143 7.75 6.01 10.30
CA PHE A 143 6.79 5.60 11.31
C PHE A 143 5.38 5.40 10.72
N ALA A 144 4.94 6.31 9.84
CA ALA A 144 3.65 6.18 9.15
C ALA A 144 3.61 4.96 8.23
N THR A 145 4.67 4.71 7.46
CA THR A 145 4.72 3.64 6.45
C THR A 145 5.09 2.29 7.07
N LEU A 146 6.32 2.13 7.57
CA LEU A 146 6.81 0.87 8.14
C LEU A 146 6.17 0.58 9.49
N GLY A 147 6.02 1.59 10.34
CA GLY A 147 5.41 1.44 11.66
C GLY A 147 3.96 0.94 11.57
N SER A 148 3.15 1.47 10.65
CA SER A 148 1.77 0.97 10.45
C SER A 148 1.75 -0.51 10.04
N LEU A 149 2.58 -0.91 9.06
CA LEU A 149 2.67 -2.29 8.59
C LEU A 149 3.09 -3.27 9.70
N LEU A 150 4.10 -2.90 10.49
CA LEU A 150 4.63 -3.74 11.57
C LEU A 150 3.67 -3.85 12.77
N ILE A 151 2.95 -2.76 13.10
CA ILE A 151 1.99 -2.71 14.22
C ILE A 151 0.64 -3.38 13.87
N SER A 152 0.33 -3.56 12.58
CA SER A 152 -0.98 -4.02 12.09
C SER A 152 -1.50 -5.35 12.68
N GLY A 153 -0.63 -6.16 13.26
CA GLY A 153 -0.96 -7.48 13.83
C GLY A 153 -1.18 -8.57 12.79
N ASP A 154 -1.26 -8.21 11.51
CA ASP A 154 -1.48 -9.15 10.41
C ASP A 154 -0.14 -9.67 9.87
N ARG A 155 0.03 -10.99 9.84
CA ARG A 155 1.28 -11.64 9.40
C ARG A 155 1.69 -11.27 7.98
N GLY A 156 0.74 -11.10 7.06
CA GLY A 156 1.02 -10.72 5.67
C GLY A 156 1.49 -9.27 5.56
N LEU A 157 0.84 -8.34 6.26
CA LEU A 157 1.25 -6.93 6.28
C LEU A 157 2.59 -6.74 7.00
N ARG A 158 2.86 -7.52 8.05
CA ARG A 158 4.16 -7.51 8.73
C ARG A 158 5.29 -8.03 7.85
N ARG A 159 5.07 -9.07 7.05
CA ARG A 159 6.05 -9.54 6.05
C ARG A 159 6.32 -8.48 4.99
N LEU A 160 5.27 -7.81 4.50
CA LEU A 160 5.42 -6.67 3.59
C LEU A 160 6.24 -5.54 4.23
N GLY A 161 5.91 -5.16 5.47
CA GLY A 161 6.68 -4.15 6.22
C GLY A 161 8.14 -4.55 6.42
N ALA A 162 8.41 -5.81 6.76
CA ALA A 162 9.77 -6.32 6.91
C ALA A 162 10.55 -6.31 5.58
N LEU A 163 9.91 -6.71 4.48
CA LEU A 163 10.50 -6.65 3.14
C LEU A 163 10.83 -5.20 2.74
N LEU A 164 9.91 -4.26 2.97
CA LEU A 164 10.12 -2.84 2.68
C LEU A 164 11.19 -2.22 3.58
N ALA A 165 11.23 -2.58 4.86
CA ALA A 165 12.27 -2.13 5.80
C ALA A 165 13.64 -2.67 5.40
N ALA A 166 13.73 -3.97 5.08
CA ALA A 166 14.95 -4.57 4.55
C ALA A 166 15.36 -3.90 3.24
N GLY A 167 14.42 -3.63 2.34
CA GLY A 167 14.68 -2.91 1.11
C GLY A 167 15.21 -1.50 1.34
N ALA A 168 14.63 -0.75 2.28
CA ALA A 168 15.13 0.58 2.66
C ALA A 168 16.56 0.52 3.24
N LEU A 169 16.86 -0.45 4.11
CA LEU A 169 18.19 -0.65 4.69
C LEU A 169 19.23 -1.07 3.64
N VAL A 170 18.85 -1.98 2.74
CA VAL A 170 19.72 -2.42 1.66
C VAL A 170 19.98 -1.27 0.69
N CYS A 171 18.95 -0.51 0.32
CA CYS A 171 19.10 0.66 -0.55
C CYS A 171 19.96 1.75 0.10
N SER A 172 19.84 1.97 1.42
CA SER A 172 20.67 2.96 2.12
C SER A 172 22.14 2.50 2.28
N ALA A 173 22.38 1.22 2.54
CA ALA A 173 23.73 0.66 2.67
C ALA A 173 24.44 0.57 1.30
N LEU A 174 23.71 0.21 0.24
CA LEU A 174 24.23 0.05 -1.11
C LEU A 174 24.20 1.35 -1.93
N TRP A 175 23.81 2.49 -1.35
CA TRP A 175 23.80 3.80 -2.02
C TRP A 175 25.17 4.17 -2.61
N ARG A 176 26.26 3.64 -2.04
CA ARG A 176 27.64 3.83 -2.55
C ARG A 176 28.08 2.81 -3.62
N LEU A 177 27.30 1.76 -3.88
CA LEU A 177 27.67 0.63 -4.75
C LEU A 177 26.84 0.56 -6.04
N GLU A 178 26.18 1.65 -6.46
CA GLU A 178 25.54 1.79 -7.79
C GLU A 178 24.41 0.76 -8.12
N PHE A 179 23.88 0.01 -7.15
CA PHE A 179 22.85 -1.02 -7.39
C PHE A 179 21.41 -0.48 -7.24
N ALA A 180 21.02 0.42 -8.16
CA ALA A 180 19.68 1.00 -8.25
C ALA A 180 18.58 -0.01 -8.68
N SER A 181 18.95 -1.18 -9.24
CA SER A 181 18.01 -2.24 -9.63
C SER A 181 17.27 -2.91 -8.44
N THR A 182 17.70 -2.63 -7.21
CA THR A 182 17.19 -3.28 -6.01
C THR A 182 15.78 -2.81 -5.65
N TRP A 183 15.46 -1.51 -5.83
CA TRP A 183 14.14 -0.97 -5.50
C TRP A 183 13.03 -1.60 -6.36
N CYS A 184 13.30 -1.78 -7.66
CA CYS A 184 12.35 -2.32 -8.62
C CYS A 184 12.09 -3.82 -8.32
N ALA A 185 13.13 -4.56 -7.93
CA ALA A 185 13.00 -5.94 -7.43
C ALA A 185 12.18 -6.00 -6.13
N PHE A 186 12.41 -5.09 -5.18
CA PHE A 186 11.60 -5.02 -3.96
C PHE A 186 10.14 -4.65 -4.23
N ALA A 187 9.88 -3.75 -5.17
CA ALA A 187 8.53 -3.39 -5.58
C ALA A 187 7.81 -4.59 -6.23
N ALA A 188 8.51 -5.36 -7.07
CA ALA A 188 7.98 -6.61 -7.62
C ALA A 188 7.70 -7.64 -6.50
N ALA A 189 8.64 -7.86 -5.59
CA ALA A 189 8.48 -8.78 -4.47
C ALA A 189 7.32 -8.36 -3.54
N ALA A 190 7.22 -7.08 -3.19
CA ALA A 190 6.10 -6.51 -2.42
C ALA A 190 4.75 -6.76 -3.13
N SER A 191 4.72 -6.56 -4.45
CA SER A 191 3.53 -6.79 -5.27
C SER A 191 3.10 -8.25 -5.28
N THR A 192 4.05 -9.19 -5.37
CA THR A 192 3.74 -10.63 -5.28
C THR A 192 3.20 -11.03 -3.91
N LEU A 193 3.71 -10.46 -2.81
CA LEU A 193 3.20 -10.72 -1.47
C LEU A 193 1.77 -10.18 -1.29
N ILE A 194 1.48 -8.99 -1.82
CA ILE A 194 0.12 -8.43 -1.81
C ILE A 194 -0.81 -9.33 -2.63
N LEU A 195 -0.39 -9.77 -3.81
CA LEU A 195 -1.16 -10.70 -4.63
C LEU A 195 -1.42 -12.03 -3.91
N ALA A 196 -0.42 -12.63 -3.28
CA ALA A 196 -0.57 -13.86 -2.49
C ALA A 196 -1.60 -13.69 -1.37
N ARG A 197 -1.50 -12.59 -0.61
CA ARG A 197 -2.47 -12.24 0.44
C ARG A 197 -3.90 -12.11 -0.09
N THR A 198 -4.11 -11.50 -1.26
CA THR A 198 -5.45 -11.43 -1.86
C THR A 198 -5.98 -12.81 -2.27
N ARG A 199 -5.10 -13.75 -2.68
CA ARG A 199 -5.47 -15.15 -2.96
C ARG A 199 -5.97 -15.85 -1.71
N ASP A 200 -5.21 -15.80 -0.63
CA ASP A 200 -5.49 -16.54 0.61
C ASP A 200 -6.80 -16.07 1.28
N ARG A 201 -7.06 -14.75 1.25
CA ARG A 201 -8.31 -14.17 1.77
C ARG A 201 -9.52 -14.47 0.88
N GLY A 202 -9.32 -14.67 -0.42
CA GLY A 202 -10.37 -15.18 -1.31
C GLY A 202 -10.71 -16.63 -1.01
N PHE A 203 -9.72 -17.47 -0.77
CA PHE A 203 -9.91 -18.90 -0.47
C PHE A 203 -10.61 -19.14 0.88
N SER A 204 -10.20 -18.44 1.95
CA SER A 204 -10.82 -18.56 3.29
C SER A 204 -12.31 -18.19 3.34
N LEU A 205 -12.81 -17.43 2.35
CA LEU A 205 -14.24 -17.08 2.25
C LEU A 205 -15.04 -18.15 1.51
N CYS A 206 -14.49 -18.76 0.45
CA CYS A 206 -15.15 -19.90 -0.20
C CYS A 206 -15.23 -21.12 0.73
N THR A 207 -14.27 -21.30 1.64
CA THR A 207 -14.33 -22.36 2.66
C THR A 207 -15.24 -22.02 3.84
N ARG A 208 -15.57 -20.74 4.06
CA ARG A 208 -16.69 -20.32 4.90
C ARG A 208 -17.95 -20.21 4.04
N GLY A 209 -18.39 -21.34 3.49
CA GLY A 209 -19.80 -21.50 3.13
C GLY A 209 -20.68 -21.26 4.38
N PRO A 210 -21.99 -20.99 4.22
CA PRO A 210 -22.87 -20.74 5.35
C PRO A 210 -22.67 -21.88 6.37
N GLY A 211 -22.21 -21.51 7.57
CA GLY A 211 -22.13 -22.45 8.68
C GLY A 211 -23.53 -23.04 8.90
N PRO A 212 -23.63 -24.28 9.42
CA PRO A 212 -24.91 -24.92 9.64
C PRO A 212 -25.79 -23.97 10.43
N GLU A 213 -26.87 -23.59 9.77
CA GLU A 213 -28.03 -22.88 10.28
C GLU A 213 -28.30 -23.34 11.72
N GLU A 214 -28.33 -22.39 12.66
CA GLU A 214 -29.07 -22.57 13.90
C GLU A 214 -30.50 -22.93 13.49
N ALA A 215 -30.76 -24.24 13.40
CA ALA A 215 -32.10 -24.79 13.37
C ALA A 215 -32.74 -24.43 14.71
N GLY A 216 -33.35 -23.24 14.75
CA GLY A 216 -34.18 -22.82 15.87
C GLY A 216 -35.26 -23.88 16.11
N PRO A 217 -35.63 -24.14 17.38
CA PRO A 217 -36.61 -25.16 17.68
C PRO A 217 -37.94 -24.82 17.01
N VAL A 218 -38.33 -25.67 16.05
CA VAL A 218 -39.67 -25.67 15.46
C VAL A 218 -40.65 -25.94 16.59
N THR A 219 -41.34 -24.90 17.02
CA THR A 219 -42.44 -25.00 17.98
C THR A 219 -43.62 -25.66 17.25
N PRO A 220 -44.13 -26.82 17.67
CA PRO A 220 -45.25 -27.44 16.98
C PRO A 220 -46.51 -26.60 17.22
N ALA A 221 -47.12 -26.17 16.12
CA ALA A 221 -48.40 -25.48 16.11
C ALA A 221 -49.46 -26.35 16.81
N ARG A 222 -50.00 -25.82 17.90
CA ARG A 222 -51.09 -26.42 18.66
C ARG A 222 -52.37 -26.31 17.83
N THR A 223 -52.67 -27.36 17.06
CA THR A 223 -53.94 -27.50 16.35
C THR A 223 -55.07 -27.61 17.37
N ALA A 224 -55.85 -26.54 17.47
CA ALA A 224 -57.20 -26.61 17.98
C ALA A 224 -58.04 -27.50 17.05
N ASN A 225 -58.85 -28.35 17.67
CA ASN A 225 -60.25 -28.66 17.35
C ASN A 225 -60.52 -30.18 17.32
N ARG A 226 -61.29 -30.67 18.32
CA ARG A 226 -62.58 -31.35 18.06
C ARG A 226 -63.38 -31.61 19.34
N PRO A 227 -64.72 -31.73 19.23
CA PRO A 227 -65.68 -31.65 20.31
C PRO A 227 -66.11 -33.03 20.83
N THR A 228 -66.55 -33.12 22.08
CA THR A 228 -67.36 -34.26 22.55
C THR A 228 -68.47 -33.80 23.50
N TRP A 229 -69.67 -34.21 23.11
CA TRP A 229 -70.96 -34.04 23.77
C TRP A 229 -71.18 -35.03 24.94
N ARG A 230 -72.00 -34.60 25.93
CA ARG A 230 -72.77 -35.41 26.94
C ARG A 230 -71.92 -36.16 27.99
N ARG A 231 -72.29 -36.23 29.27
CA ARG A 231 -73.56 -36.09 30.00
C ARG A 231 -73.38 -35.27 31.27
#